data_AF-A0A1Z9BGX2-F1
#
_entry.id   AF-A0A1Z9BGX2-F1
#
_cell.length_a   1.000
_cell.length_b   1.000
_cell.length_c   1.000
_cell.angle_alpha   90.00
_cell.angle_beta   90.00
_cell.angle_gamma   90.00
#
_symmetry.space_group_name_H-M   'P 1'
#
loop_
_entity.id
_entity.type
_entity.pdbx_description
1 polymer ?
#
loop_
_entity_poly.entity_id
_entity_poly.type
_entity_poly.pdbx_seq_one_letter_code
_entity_poly.pdbx_strand_id
1 'polypeptide(L)'
;MMTSGGRLQQARQRGPARAHRLFLWALWIGLHGLSASVVLAEPSVTQLPWQHPEPAQVARFEILMAFSPEEKLNPAKIPVGKPVQGDHFAWGVTLDDQTSVWVAVVAVGANGQVSEPTPWRRIDWQPGQAPLRPPGRPYLVDQPD
;
A
#
# COMPACT_ATOMS: atom_id res chain seq x y z
N MET A 1 -65.71 -45.87 -67.37
CA MET A 1 -64.51 -46.61 -67.82
C MET A 1 -63.29 -45.75 -67.51
N MET A 2 -62.22 -46.37 -66.97
CA MET A 2 -60.88 -45.81 -66.67
C MET A 2 -60.83 -44.81 -65.48
N THR A 3 -59.88 -44.79 -64.54
CA THR A 3 -58.78 -45.66 -64.03
C THR A 3 -58.33 -44.98 -62.72
N SER A 4 -58.21 -45.68 -61.59
CA SER A 4 -56.95 -46.17 -60.99
C SER A 4 -56.05 -45.12 -60.30
N GLY A 5 -55.60 -45.46 -59.09
CA GLY A 5 -54.35 -44.98 -58.46
C GLY A 5 -54.49 -43.75 -57.56
N GLY A 6 -54.00 -43.70 -56.33
CA GLY A 6 -53.09 -44.58 -55.63
C GLY A 6 -52.98 -44.20 -54.16
N ARG A 7 -52.69 -45.21 -53.34
CA ARG A 7 -52.37 -45.13 -51.91
C ARG A 7 -51.00 -44.49 -51.69
N LEU A 8 -50.90 -43.81 -50.54
CA LEU A 8 -49.77 -43.78 -49.60
C LEU A 8 -48.37 -43.53 -50.17
N GLN A 9 -47.76 -42.41 -49.81
CA GLN A 9 -46.39 -42.43 -49.29
C GLN A 9 -46.03 -41.19 -48.46
N GLN A 10 -46.34 -41.33 -47.18
CA GLN A 10 -45.58 -40.91 -46.00
C GLN A 10 -44.17 -40.33 -46.28
N ALA A 11 -44.07 -39.01 -46.44
CA ALA A 11 -42.81 -38.29 -46.46
C ALA A 11 -42.36 -37.92 -45.02
N ARG A 12 -41.68 -38.87 -44.38
CA ARG A 12 -40.44 -38.68 -43.61
C ARG A 12 -40.27 -37.33 -42.88
N GLN A 13 -40.80 -37.26 -41.65
CA GLN A 13 -40.37 -36.27 -40.66
C GLN A 13 -38.87 -36.44 -40.35
N ARG A 14 -38.06 -35.44 -40.68
CA ARG A 14 -36.63 -35.37 -40.33
C ARG A 14 -36.39 -34.18 -39.40
N GLY A 15 -36.22 -34.50 -38.11
CA GLY A 15 -35.32 -33.83 -37.15
C GLY A 15 -35.65 -32.41 -36.68
N PRO A 16 -35.72 -32.21 -35.35
CA PRO A 16 -34.77 -31.26 -34.76
C PRO A 16 -34.17 -31.77 -33.44
N ALA A 17 -33.48 -32.91 -33.45
CA ALA A 17 -32.92 -33.50 -32.22
C ALA A 17 -31.41 -33.21 -32.00
N ARG A 18 -30.83 -32.22 -32.69
CA ARG A 18 -29.38 -31.92 -32.61
C ARG A 18 -29.01 -30.50 -32.15
N ALA A 19 -29.98 -29.64 -31.85
CA ALA A 19 -29.69 -28.24 -31.49
C ALA A 19 -29.56 -27.98 -29.96
N HIS A 20 -29.87 -28.95 -29.10
CA HIS A 20 -29.93 -28.72 -27.64
C HIS A 20 -28.65 -29.07 -26.86
N ARG A 21 -27.63 -29.67 -27.48
CA ARG A 21 -26.42 -30.11 -26.75
C ARG A 21 -25.27 -29.10 -26.74
N LEU A 22 -25.33 -28.03 -27.55
CA LEU A 22 -24.28 -27.02 -27.60
C LEU A 22 -24.53 -25.81 -26.70
N PHE A 23 -25.75 -25.65 -26.16
CA PHE A 23 -26.10 -24.47 -25.36
C PHE A 23 -25.61 -24.55 -23.90
N LEU A 24 -25.31 -25.75 -23.38
CA LEU A 24 -24.92 -25.94 -21.97
C LEU A 24 -23.41 -25.81 -21.69
N TRP A 25 -22.56 -25.73 -22.72
CA TRP A 25 -21.11 -25.55 -22.53
C TRP A 25 -20.67 -24.08 -22.43
N ALA A 26 -21.44 -23.14 -22.99
CA ALA A 26 -21.08 -21.72 -22.95
C ALA A 26 -21.36 -21.07 -21.59
N LEU A 27 -22.26 -21.64 -20.78
CA LEU A 27 -22.65 -21.05 -19.49
C LEU A 27 -21.61 -21.31 -18.37
N TRP A 28 -20.73 -22.29 -18.53
CA TRP A 28 -19.70 -22.61 -17.53
C TRP A 28 -18.44 -21.73 -17.63
N ILE A 29 -18.12 -21.22 -18.82
CA ILE A 29 -16.91 -20.40 -19.04
C ILE A 29 -17.13 -18.94 -18.58
N GLY A 30 -18.38 -18.46 -18.57
CA GLY A 30 -18.69 -17.08 -18.17
C GLY A 30 -18.57 -16.78 -16.67
N LEU A 31 -18.61 -17.80 -15.80
CA LEU A 31 -18.62 -17.58 -14.34
C LEU A 31 -17.23 -17.63 -13.68
N HIS A 32 -16.19 -18.08 -14.40
CA HIS A 32 -14.87 -18.34 -13.81
C HIS A 32 -13.82 -17.25 -14.13
N GLY A 33 -14.24 -16.13 -14.73
CA GLY A 33 -13.32 -15.23 -15.44
C GLY A 33 -12.96 -13.90 -14.76
N LEU A 34 -13.29 -13.66 -13.49
CA LEU A 34 -12.91 -12.41 -12.80
C LEU A 34 -12.39 -12.71 -11.40
N SER A 35 -11.30 -13.49 -11.33
CA SER A 35 -10.37 -13.31 -10.21
C SER A 35 -9.62 -12.01 -10.49
N ALA A 36 -10.15 -10.89 -10.02
CA ALA A 36 -9.35 -9.68 -9.89
C ALA A 36 -8.23 -10.03 -8.92
N SER A 37 -7.00 -10.17 -9.42
CA SER A 37 -5.83 -10.24 -8.57
C SER A 37 -5.79 -8.94 -7.78
N VAL A 38 -6.23 -8.98 -6.53
CA VAL A 38 -5.95 -7.92 -5.57
C VAL A 38 -4.46 -8.00 -5.33
N VAL A 39 -3.70 -7.21 -6.08
CA VAL A 39 -2.31 -6.93 -5.72
C VAL A 39 -2.43 -6.14 -4.42
N LEU A 40 -2.23 -6.82 -3.28
CA LEU A 40 -1.99 -6.10 -2.03
C LEU A 40 -0.71 -5.30 -2.25
N ALA A 41 -0.86 -3.99 -2.40
CA ALA A 41 0.28 -3.10 -2.43
C ALA A 41 1.03 -3.22 -1.10
N GLU A 42 2.32 -3.50 -1.19
CA GLU A 42 3.17 -3.67 -0.02
C GLU A 42 3.45 -2.29 0.61
N PRO A 43 3.40 -2.18 1.96
CA PRO A 43 3.72 -0.93 2.64
C PRO A 43 5.19 -0.57 2.37
N SER A 44 5.45 0.70 2.02
CA SER A 44 6.82 1.18 1.81
C SER A 44 7.41 1.67 3.14
N VAL A 45 8.66 1.32 3.44
CA VAL A 45 9.38 1.90 4.57
C VAL A 45 10.52 2.78 4.09
N THR A 46 10.42 4.08 4.34
CA THR A 46 11.46 5.07 4.00
C THR A 46 12.22 5.52 5.24
N GLN A 47 13.52 5.81 5.10
CA GLN A 47 14.34 6.37 6.18
C GLN A 47 14.19 7.89 6.28
N LEU A 48 14.01 8.37 7.51
CA LEU A 48 14.13 9.78 7.86
C LEU A 48 15.44 10.01 8.62
N PRO A 49 16.51 10.50 7.96
CA PRO A 49 17.76 10.84 8.63
C PRO A 49 17.75 12.29 9.17
N TRP A 50 18.40 12.51 10.31
CA TRP A 50 18.68 13.82 10.89
C TRP A 50 19.98 13.82 11.70
N GLN A 51 20.47 15.01 12.03
CA GLN A 51 21.65 15.21 12.89
C GLN A 51 21.29 16.08 14.10
N HIS A 52 21.93 15.84 15.24
CA HIS A 52 21.80 16.71 16.41
C HIS A 52 23.17 16.94 17.08
N PRO A 53 23.61 18.21 17.28
CA PRO A 53 24.97 18.51 17.73
C PRO A 53 25.24 18.13 19.19
N GLU A 54 24.21 18.16 20.04
CA GLU A 54 24.34 17.91 21.49
C GLU A 54 23.40 16.78 21.97
N PRO A 55 23.56 15.54 21.47
CA PRO A 55 22.65 14.42 21.73
C PRO A 55 22.60 14.05 23.22
N ALA A 56 23.67 14.33 23.98
CA ALA A 56 23.74 14.07 25.42
C ALA A 56 22.72 14.89 26.24
N GLN A 57 22.27 16.04 25.72
CA GLN A 57 21.28 16.90 26.38
C GLN A 57 19.83 16.53 26.05
N VAL A 58 19.64 15.64 25.07
CA VAL A 58 18.32 15.22 24.60
C VAL A 58 17.84 14.03 25.41
N ALA A 59 16.66 14.18 26.02
CA ALA A 59 15.98 13.10 26.72
C ALA A 59 15.30 12.15 25.73
N ARG A 60 14.67 12.69 24.68
CA ARG A 60 14.11 11.93 23.55
C ARG A 60 13.95 12.79 22.31
N PHE A 61 13.87 12.15 21.15
CA PHE A 61 13.33 12.79 19.95
C PHE A 61 11.83 12.49 19.82
N GLU A 62 11.11 13.40 19.18
CA GLU A 62 9.74 13.19 18.73
C GLU A 62 9.66 13.48 17.22
N ILE A 63 8.96 12.63 16.49
CA ILE A 63 8.64 12.83 15.08
C ILE A 63 7.26 13.49 15.02
N LEU A 64 7.21 14.65 14.37
CA LEU A 64 5.97 15.32 14.02
C LEU A 64 5.51 14.74 12.68
N MET A 65 4.25 14.31 12.61
CA MET A 65 3.66 13.66 11.44
C MET A 65 2.35 14.35 11.06
N ALA A 66 2.20 14.66 9.77
CA ALA A 66 1.01 15.29 9.22
C ALA A 66 0.69 14.73 7.84
N PHE A 67 -0.55 14.34 7.57
CA PHE A 67 -0.98 13.78 6.28
C PHE A 67 -1.40 14.88 5.28
N SER A 68 -1.56 16.12 5.76
CA SER A 68 -1.82 17.28 4.92
C SER A 68 -0.98 18.51 5.34
N PRO A 69 -0.84 19.53 4.47
CA PRO A 69 -0.18 20.78 4.85
C PRO A 69 -0.83 21.50 6.04
N GLU A 70 -2.15 21.45 6.16
CA GLU A 70 -2.92 22.10 7.23
C GLU A 70 -2.67 21.43 8.58
N GLU A 71 -2.52 20.10 8.59
CA GLU A 71 -2.20 19.33 9.79
C GLU A 71 -0.83 19.67 10.39
N LYS A 72 0.08 20.31 9.64
CA LYS A 72 1.38 20.76 10.17
C LYS A 72 1.25 21.75 11.33
N LEU A 73 0.10 22.42 11.47
CA LEU A 73 -0.20 23.33 12.58
C LEU A 73 -0.49 22.57 13.89
N ASN A 74 -0.98 21.33 13.79
CA ASN A 74 -1.25 20.47 14.93
C ASN A 74 -0.94 19.00 14.58
N PRO A 75 0.34 18.66 14.39
CA PRO A 75 0.73 17.34 13.90
C PRO A 75 0.62 16.27 14.98
N ALA A 76 0.47 15.02 14.56
CA ALA A 76 0.64 13.88 15.44
C ALA A 76 2.10 13.83 15.93
N LYS A 77 2.31 13.47 17.19
CA LYS A 77 3.64 13.40 17.82
C LYS A 77 3.95 11.95 18.17
N ILE A 78 5.05 11.44 17.63
CA ILE A 78 5.49 10.07 17.84
C ILE A 78 6.81 10.11 18.62
N PRO A 79 6.84 9.69 19.90
CA PRO A 79 8.09 9.62 20.64
C PRO A 79 8.93 8.48 20.10
N VAL A 80 10.16 8.77 19.67
CA VAL A 80 11.06 7.74 19.12
C VAL A 80 12.13 7.30 20.11
N GLY A 81 12.26 7.98 21.25
CA GLY A 81 13.11 7.57 22.36
C GLY A 81 14.43 8.35 22.45
N LYS A 82 15.29 7.95 23.40
CA LYS A 82 16.55 8.65 23.70
C LYS A 82 17.58 8.42 22.58
N PRO A 83 18.37 9.44 22.19
CA PRO A 83 19.53 9.21 21.33
C PRO A 83 20.51 8.19 21.94
N VAL A 84 21.03 7.34 21.07
CA VAL A 84 22.26 6.58 21.35
C VAL A 84 23.49 7.48 21.13
N GLN A 85 24.68 6.99 21.49
CA GLN A 85 25.92 7.75 21.30
C GLN A 85 26.19 8.00 19.81
N GLY A 86 26.51 9.25 19.45
CA GLY A 86 26.67 9.72 18.07
C GLY A 86 25.75 10.91 17.77
N ASP A 87 25.90 11.52 16.61
CA ASP A 87 25.18 12.74 16.21
C ASP A 87 24.24 12.55 15.01
N HIS A 88 24.36 11.44 14.28
CA HIS A 88 23.53 11.09 13.12
C HIS A 88 22.52 9.99 13.48
N PHE A 89 21.26 10.21 13.13
CA PHE A 89 20.15 9.34 13.49
C PHE A 89 19.25 9.10 12.27
N ALA A 90 18.63 7.92 12.22
CA ALA A 90 17.56 7.63 11.28
C ALA A 90 16.39 6.93 11.97
N TRP A 91 15.19 7.15 11.44
CA TRP A 91 13.97 6.44 11.85
C TRP A 91 13.23 5.92 10.61
N GLY A 92 12.69 4.70 10.71
CA GLY A 92 11.89 4.10 9.64
C GLY A 92 10.44 4.58 9.70
N VAL A 93 9.96 5.15 8.60
CA VAL A 93 8.58 5.61 8.41
C VAL A 93 7.86 4.59 7.53
N THR A 94 6.80 3.96 8.01
CA THR A 94 5.96 3.06 7.20
C THR A 94 4.79 3.86 6.61
N LEU A 95 4.59 3.71 5.30
CA LEU A 95 3.49 4.35 4.57
C LEU A 95 2.58 3.30 3.94
N ASP A 96 1.28 3.55 4.03
CA ASP A 96 0.26 2.79 3.30
C ASP A 96 0.32 3.13 1.80
N ASP A 97 -0.24 2.25 0.97
CA ASP A 97 -0.22 2.39 -0.48
C ASP A 97 -0.71 3.76 -0.96
N GLN A 98 0.04 4.36 -1.88
CA GLN A 98 -0.26 5.66 -2.50
C GLN A 98 -0.45 6.82 -1.50
N THR A 99 0.01 6.69 -0.26
CA THR A 99 -0.05 7.78 0.73
C THR A 99 1.21 8.64 0.73
N SER A 100 1.05 9.89 1.12
CA SER A 100 2.14 10.82 1.38
C SER A 100 2.02 11.33 2.80
N VAL A 101 3.15 11.58 3.44
CA VAL A 101 3.20 12.17 4.78
C VAL A 101 4.23 13.28 4.84
N TRP A 102 3.96 14.27 5.67
CA TRP A 102 4.92 15.30 6.06
C TRP A 102 5.49 14.93 7.42
N VAL A 103 6.82 14.98 7.51
CA VAL A 103 7.54 14.69 8.75
C VAL A 103 8.52 15.81 9.12
N ALA A 104 8.66 16.04 10.41
CA ALA A 104 9.71 16.86 11.00
C ALA A 104 10.17 16.22 12.31
N VAL A 105 11.37 16.59 12.79
CA VAL A 105 11.94 16.08 14.03
C VAL A 105 12.07 17.23 15.03
N VAL A 106 11.73 16.96 16.28
CA VAL A 106 12.06 17.84 17.41
C VAL A 106 12.86 17.07 18.46
N ALA A 107 13.73 17.78 19.16
CA ALA A 107 14.43 17.25 20.33
C ALA A 107 13.73 17.72 21.60
N VAL A 108 13.57 16.82 22.56
CA VAL A 108 13.03 17.14 23.88
C VAL A 108 14.13 16.99 24.92
N GLY A 109 14.46 18.09 25.60
CA GLY A 109 15.46 18.12 26.67
C GLY A 109 15.00 17.45 27.95
N ALA A 110 15.93 17.18 28.87
CA ALA A 110 15.62 16.59 30.18
C ALA A 110 14.72 17.50 31.06
N ASN A 111 14.72 18.80 30.80
CA ASN A 111 13.86 19.81 31.42
C ASN A 111 12.47 19.90 30.77
N GLY A 112 12.18 19.09 29.75
CA GLY A 112 10.91 19.12 28.99
C GLY A 112 10.81 20.22 27.94
N GLN A 113 11.86 21.04 27.75
CA GLN A 113 11.89 22.00 26.64
C GLN A 113 11.97 21.27 25.31
N VAL A 114 11.24 21.79 24.33
CA VAL A 114 11.16 21.24 22.97
C VAL A 114 11.90 22.20 22.04
N SER A 115 12.76 21.67 21.18
CA SER A 115 13.45 22.45 20.15
C SER A 115 12.48 22.94 19.08
N GLU A 116 12.94 23.89 18.27
CA GLU A 116 12.30 24.16 16.98
C GLU A 116 12.30 22.88 16.12
N PRO A 117 11.26 22.65 15.30
CA PRO A 117 11.22 21.54 14.36
C PRO A 117 12.26 21.70 13.25
N THR A 118 12.81 20.58 12.77
CA THR A 118 13.52 20.56 11.49
C THR A 118 12.58 21.00 10.36
N PRO A 119 13.12 21.45 9.21
CA PRO A 119 12.29 21.69 8.02
C PRO A 119 11.42 20.48 7.68
N TRP A 120 10.15 20.72 7.41
CA TRP A 120 9.20 19.68 7.01
C TRP A 120 9.65 19.02 5.71
N ARG A 121 9.70 17.69 5.72
CA ARG A 121 10.00 16.87 4.54
C ARG A 121 8.76 16.08 4.16
N ARG A 122 8.45 16.04 2.87
CA ARG A 122 7.42 15.14 2.34
C ARG A 122 8.06 13.80 2.02
N ILE A 123 7.44 12.73 2.49
CA ILE A 123 7.78 11.36 2.14
C ILE A 123 6.58 10.79 1.39
N ASP A 124 6.84 10.34 0.17
CA ASP A 124 5.83 9.73 -0.69
C ASP A 124 6.01 8.21 -0.66
N TRP A 125 4.90 7.47 -0.67
CA TRP A 125 4.94 6.03 -0.87
C TRP A 125 5.63 5.71 -2.19
N GLN A 126 6.53 4.72 -2.17
CA GLN A 126 7.21 4.23 -3.36
C GLN A 126 7.03 2.72 -3.48
N PRO A 127 6.56 2.21 -4.64
CA PRO A 127 6.39 0.78 -4.86
C PRO A 127 7.75 0.06 -4.81
N GLY A 128 7.80 -1.08 -4.12
CA GLY A 128 8.97 -1.96 -4.11
C GLY A 128 10.15 -1.50 -3.25
N GLN A 129 9.98 -0.50 -2.38
CA GLN A 129 10.96 -0.22 -1.34
C GLN A 129 10.92 -1.31 -0.27
N ALA A 130 12.02 -2.06 -0.14
CA ALA A 130 12.16 -3.07 0.90
C ALA A 130 11.98 -2.45 2.29
N PRO A 131 11.29 -3.12 3.22
CA PRO A 131 11.09 -2.60 4.55
C PRO A 131 12.44 -2.43 5.26
N LEU A 132 12.83 -1.17 5.48
CA LEU A 132 13.86 -0.84 6.46
C LEU A 132 13.28 -1.17 7.84
N ARG A 133 14.13 -1.62 8.77
CA ARG A 133 13.79 -2.24 10.07
C ARG A 133 12.49 -1.73 10.73
N PRO A 134 11.76 -2.58 11.46
CA PRO A 134 10.48 -2.23 12.07
C PRO A 134 10.56 -0.91 12.86
N PRO A 135 9.50 -0.07 12.79
CA PRO A 135 9.47 1.21 13.47
C PRO A 135 9.63 0.98 14.98
N GLY A 136 10.38 1.85 15.66
CA GLY A 136 10.40 1.80 17.13
C GLY A 136 11.48 2.62 17.83
N ARG A 137 12.70 2.69 17.29
CA ARG A 137 13.79 3.48 17.89
C ARG A 137 14.65 4.14 16.80
N PRO A 138 15.13 5.37 17.01
CA PRO A 138 16.15 5.94 16.15
C PRO A 138 17.37 5.04 16.25
N TYR A 139 17.97 4.73 15.11
CA TYR A 139 19.24 4.03 15.06
C TYR A 139 20.30 4.95 14.49
N LEU A 140 21.54 4.72 14.91
CA LEU A 140 22.68 5.41 14.35
C LEU A 140 22.88 4.94 12.91
N VAL A 141 23.06 5.89 12.00
CA VAL A 141 23.48 5.63 10.63
C VAL A 141 24.92 6.08 10.50
N ASP A 142 25.77 5.18 10.04
CA ASP A 142 27.07 5.57 9.50
C ASP A 142 26.76 6.49 8.32
N GLN A 143 27.46 7.63 8.27
CA GLN A 143 27.29 8.69 7.28
C GLN A 143 27.13 8.09 5.87
N PRO A 144 26.09 8.43 5.09
CA PRO A 144 26.17 8.18 3.65
C PRO A 144 27.27 9.09 3.11
N ASP A 145 28.29 8.48 2.49
CA ASP A 145 29.36 9.15 1.73
C ASP A 145 28.81 10.22 0.76
#